data_AF-A0A7W3LPP0-F1
#
_entry.id   AF-A0A7W3LPP0-F1
#
_cell.length_a   1.000
_cell.length_b   1.000
_cell.length_c   1.000
_cell.angle_alpha   90.00
_cell.angle_beta   90.00
_cell.angle_gamma   90.00
#
_symmetry.space_group_name_H-M   'P 1'
#
loop_
_entity.id
_entity.type
_entity.pdbx_description
1 polymer ?
#
loop_
_entity_poly.entity_id
_entity_poly.type
_entity_poly.pdbx_seq_one_letter_code
_entity_poly.pdbx_strand_id
1 'polypeptide(L)'
;MLLTLTTTLEPATDLGFLLHKHPDRVQRFDQAYGAAHVFYPEADRARCTAALLLDVDPVRLVRTRGRNSPDFSLGQYVNDRPYAASSLLASAMAGVFRTAMRGRCDARPELAASPIPLEITLPALPARGGPAQVERFFAPLGWRVAATPVPLDPAFPAWGDSRYVTLTLTGERRLSDALNQLYVLLPVLDDAKHYWMAPDEVDKLIRAGEGWLASHPDRAAITRRYLANRRALVRTALGRLADSDDSPEDALDRHDIEEEAPATEPAATDAASEQAGEPEVAAATPLAERRIQAVAEELRRADARRVIDLGAGSGKLVARLLQDAFFTEVTGADVSYRAVEAAERRLRRHLRPHRDAERAAGVFQASLTYADDRFHGYDAAVLMEVVEHVDPPRLGAVEHVVFGDARPRVVIVTTPNVEHNVRYEGLAPGAMRHSDHRFEWTRAEFRAWADRVAAEHGYRVRHVPVGDDDPEVGPPTQMGVFTR
;
A
#
# COMPACT_ATOMS: atom_id res chain seq x y z
N MET A 1 -22.66 -6.61 -6.26
CA MET A 1 -21.70 -6.28 -7.35
C MET A 1 -21.69 -7.38 -8.41
N LEU A 2 -21.63 -7.05 -9.71
CA LEU A 2 -21.84 -8.01 -10.81
C LEU A 2 -20.72 -7.96 -11.86
N LEU A 3 -20.29 -9.14 -12.31
CA LEU A 3 -19.49 -9.37 -13.52
C LEU A 3 -20.22 -10.39 -14.38
N THR A 4 -20.37 -10.13 -15.68
CA THR A 4 -20.84 -11.14 -16.64
C THR A 4 -19.78 -11.44 -17.68
N LEU A 5 -19.67 -12.70 -18.05
CA LEU A 5 -18.79 -13.23 -19.08
C LEU A 5 -19.66 -13.95 -20.10
N THR A 6 -19.71 -13.43 -21.32
CA THR A 6 -20.54 -13.94 -22.40
C THR A 6 -19.65 -14.44 -23.52
N THR A 7 -20.02 -15.56 -24.14
CA THR A 7 -19.37 -16.07 -25.34
C THR A 7 -20.40 -16.60 -26.34
N THR A 8 -20.01 -16.55 -27.61
CA THR A 8 -20.73 -17.16 -28.73
C THR A 8 -19.87 -18.20 -29.44
N LEU A 9 -18.90 -18.82 -28.72
CA LEU A 9 -18.19 -20.00 -29.22
C LEU A 9 -19.22 -21.09 -29.56
N GLU A 10 -18.91 -22.03 -30.44
CA GLU A 10 -19.80 -23.15 -30.71
C GLU A 10 -19.21 -24.49 -30.21
N PRO A 11 -19.81 -25.17 -29.21
CA PRO A 11 -21.00 -24.77 -28.46
C PRO A 11 -20.71 -23.76 -27.34
N ALA A 12 -21.55 -22.74 -27.16
CA ALA A 12 -21.28 -21.66 -26.21
C ALA A 12 -21.28 -22.14 -24.75
N THR A 13 -22.05 -23.21 -24.48
CA THR A 13 -22.07 -23.91 -23.20
C THR A 13 -20.71 -24.44 -22.75
N ASP A 14 -19.72 -24.57 -23.65
CA ASP A 14 -18.35 -24.94 -23.26
C ASP A 14 -17.67 -23.89 -22.35
N LEU A 15 -18.22 -22.67 -22.26
CA LEU A 15 -17.88 -21.70 -21.20
C LEU A 15 -18.00 -22.29 -19.79
N GLY A 16 -18.94 -23.21 -19.57
CA GLY A 16 -19.10 -23.93 -18.31
C GLY A 16 -17.89 -24.79 -17.94
N PHE A 17 -17.33 -25.51 -18.92
CA PHE A 17 -16.10 -26.28 -18.74
C PHE A 17 -14.91 -25.37 -18.49
N LEU A 18 -14.77 -24.31 -19.27
CA LEU A 18 -13.66 -23.36 -19.15
C LEU A 18 -13.63 -22.67 -17.77
N LEU A 19 -14.79 -22.30 -17.22
CA LEU A 19 -14.91 -21.70 -15.88
C LEU A 19 -14.94 -22.72 -14.74
N HIS A 20 -15.00 -24.01 -15.06
CA HIS A 20 -15.23 -25.10 -14.11
C HIS A 20 -16.49 -24.86 -13.27
N LYS A 21 -17.58 -24.43 -13.92
CA LYS A 21 -18.88 -24.18 -13.31
C LYS A 21 -19.97 -24.70 -14.24
N HIS A 22 -20.79 -25.61 -13.71
CA HIS A 22 -21.86 -26.22 -14.51
C HIS A 22 -23.00 -25.20 -14.74
N PRO A 23 -23.49 -25.00 -15.98
CA PRO A 23 -24.56 -24.05 -16.26
C PRO A 23 -25.85 -24.26 -15.45
N ASP A 24 -26.26 -25.52 -15.29
CA ASP A 24 -27.48 -25.88 -14.53
C ASP A 24 -27.33 -25.76 -12.98
N ARG A 25 -26.18 -25.29 -12.48
CA ARG A 25 -25.94 -25.19 -11.04
C ARG A 25 -25.64 -23.76 -10.61
N VAL A 26 -26.53 -23.23 -9.77
CA VAL A 26 -26.23 -22.03 -8.97
C VAL A 26 -25.29 -22.44 -7.84
N GLN A 27 -24.09 -21.86 -7.81
CA GLN A 27 -23.06 -22.17 -6.81
C GLN A 27 -22.81 -20.96 -5.92
N ARG A 28 -22.69 -21.19 -4.61
CA ARG A 28 -22.36 -20.18 -3.62
C ARG A 28 -21.00 -20.49 -3.00
N PHE A 29 -20.16 -19.47 -2.88
CA PHE A 29 -18.83 -19.54 -2.28
C PHE A 29 -18.75 -18.52 -1.14
N ASP A 30 -18.45 -18.98 0.07
CA ASP A 30 -18.29 -18.09 1.21
C ASP A 30 -17.04 -17.21 1.04
N GLN A 31 -17.19 -15.93 1.34
CA GLN A 31 -16.12 -14.93 1.32
C GLN A 31 -15.98 -14.30 2.70
N ALA A 32 -14.81 -13.75 2.99
CA ALA A 32 -14.56 -13.08 4.27
C ALA A 32 -15.52 -11.88 4.53
N TYR A 33 -16.13 -11.35 3.47
CA TYR A 33 -17.02 -10.18 3.46
C TYR A 33 -18.45 -10.48 3.00
N GLY A 34 -18.86 -11.75 2.91
CA GLY A 34 -20.19 -12.13 2.40
C GLY A 34 -20.13 -13.43 1.60
N ALA A 35 -20.70 -13.42 0.40
CA ALA A 35 -20.66 -14.56 -0.51
C ALA A 35 -20.49 -14.13 -1.97
N ALA A 36 -19.96 -15.06 -2.77
CA ALA A 36 -19.93 -14.97 -4.22
C ALA A 36 -20.83 -16.05 -4.81
N HIS A 37 -21.69 -15.66 -5.75
CA HIS A 37 -22.61 -16.53 -6.45
C HIS A 37 -22.18 -16.64 -7.91
N VAL A 38 -22.12 -17.87 -8.41
CA VAL A 38 -21.98 -18.13 -9.86
C VAL A 38 -23.22 -18.82 -10.37
N PHE A 39 -23.79 -18.26 -11.44
CA PHE A 39 -24.93 -18.81 -12.14
C PHE A 39 -24.90 -18.39 -13.61
N TYR A 40 -25.73 -19.02 -14.42
CA TYR A 40 -25.80 -18.78 -15.86
C TYR A 40 -27.18 -18.23 -16.22
N PRO A 41 -27.35 -16.91 -16.37
CA PRO A 41 -28.62 -16.34 -16.82
C PRO A 41 -29.02 -16.78 -18.24
N GLU A 42 -28.06 -17.20 -19.05
CA GLU A 42 -28.26 -17.68 -20.43
C GLU A 42 -27.24 -18.80 -20.70
N ALA A 43 -27.70 -19.96 -21.16
CA ALA A 43 -26.85 -21.11 -21.45
C ALA A 43 -27.45 -21.95 -22.57
N ASP A 44 -27.36 -21.44 -23.80
CA ASP A 44 -27.74 -22.18 -25.00
C ASP A 44 -26.51 -22.48 -25.88
N ARG A 45 -26.74 -23.16 -27.00
CA ARG A 45 -25.66 -23.58 -27.90
C ARG A 45 -24.99 -22.41 -28.62
N ALA A 46 -25.72 -21.35 -28.91
CA ALA A 46 -25.26 -20.18 -29.67
C ALA A 46 -24.70 -19.06 -28.78
N ARG A 47 -25.18 -18.98 -27.53
CA ARG A 47 -24.77 -17.97 -26.56
C ARG A 47 -24.83 -18.51 -25.13
N CYS A 48 -23.78 -18.24 -24.38
CA CYS A 48 -23.69 -18.61 -22.98
C CYS A 48 -23.11 -17.45 -22.19
N THR A 49 -23.80 -17.09 -21.11
CA THR A 49 -23.47 -15.99 -20.22
C THR A 49 -23.31 -16.55 -18.81
N ALA A 50 -22.11 -16.46 -18.25
CA ALA A 50 -21.83 -16.72 -16.84
C ALA A 50 -21.88 -15.40 -16.06
N ALA A 51 -22.50 -15.40 -14.88
CA ALA A 51 -22.55 -14.28 -13.97
C ALA A 51 -21.83 -14.61 -12.66
N LEU A 52 -20.93 -13.71 -12.23
CA LEU A 52 -20.34 -13.69 -10.89
C LEU A 52 -20.96 -12.51 -10.12
N LEU A 53 -21.83 -12.82 -9.17
CA LEU A 53 -22.50 -11.86 -8.30
C LEU A 53 -21.89 -11.92 -6.90
N LEU A 54 -21.32 -10.82 -6.44
CA LEU A 54 -20.88 -10.66 -5.05
C LEU A 54 -22.03 -10.07 -4.23
N ASP A 55 -22.46 -10.85 -3.26
CA ASP A 55 -23.38 -10.49 -2.18
C ASP A 55 -22.54 -10.13 -0.95
N VAL A 56 -22.20 -8.84 -0.86
CA VAL A 56 -21.32 -8.32 0.19
C VAL A 56 -22.18 -7.91 1.37
N ASP A 57 -21.92 -8.50 2.54
CA ASP A 57 -22.53 -8.09 3.80
C ASP A 57 -21.79 -6.85 4.32
N PRO A 58 -22.39 -5.65 4.31
CA PRO A 58 -21.72 -4.43 4.72
C PRO A 58 -21.34 -4.46 6.21
N VAL A 59 -22.13 -5.12 7.05
CA VAL A 59 -21.86 -5.25 8.49
C VAL A 59 -20.68 -6.18 8.72
N ARG A 60 -20.66 -7.32 8.01
CA ARG A 60 -19.51 -8.24 8.05
C ARG A 60 -18.28 -7.59 7.48
N LEU A 61 -18.35 -6.88 6.36
CA LEU A 61 -17.21 -6.16 5.77
C LEU A 61 -16.58 -5.15 6.75
N VAL A 62 -17.39 -4.46 7.55
CA VAL A 62 -16.92 -3.59 8.64
C VAL A 62 -16.28 -4.39 9.78
N ARG A 63 -16.81 -5.57 10.12
CA ARG A 63 -16.29 -6.44 11.21
C ARG A 63 -15.06 -7.27 10.85
N THR A 64 -14.90 -7.65 9.58
CA THR A 64 -13.72 -8.32 9.05
C THR A 64 -12.55 -7.35 8.94
N ARG A 65 -12.82 -6.04 8.93
CA ARG A 65 -11.84 -5.03 9.34
C ARG A 65 -11.77 -5.08 10.87
N GLY A 66 -10.59 -5.45 11.40
CA GLY A 66 -10.33 -5.27 12.83
C GLY A 66 -10.68 -3.84 13.26
N ARG A 67 -10.99 -3.65 14.56
CA ARG A 67 -11.50 -2.44 15.25
C ARG A 67 -10.68 -1.13 15.10
N ASN A 68 -9.84 -1.01 14.06
CA ASN A 68 -8.77 -0.02 13.87
C ASN A 68 -8.94 0.80 12.57
N SER A 69 -10.17 1.17 12.22
CA SER A 69 -10.47 2.25 11.27
C SER A 69 -10.78 3.50 12.10
N PRO A 70 -10.28 4.72 11.77
CA PRO A 70 -10.55 5.91 12.57
C PRO A 70 -12.06 6.07 12.79
N ASP A 71 -12.45 6.19 14.06
CA ASP A 71 -13.82 6.48 14.47
C ASP A 71 -14.19 7.91 14.05
N PHE A 72 -14.71 8.06 12.82
CA PHE A 72 -15.79 9.01 12.55
C PHE A 72 -16.64 8.66 11.31
N SER A 73 -17.96 8.73 11.53
CA SER A 73 -19.05 9.00 10.58
C SER A 73 -19.50 7.91 9.59
N LEU A 74 -20.78 7.97 9.23
CA LEU A 74 -21.61 7.08 8.40
C LEU A 74 -20.91 6.27 7.28
N GLY A 75 -19.83 6.79 6.69
CA GLY A 75 -19.15 6.23 5.52
C GLY A 75 -18.58 4.81 5.70
N GLN A 76 -18.46 4.30 6.93
CA GLN A 76 -18.10 2.89 7.15
C GLN A 76 -19.28 1.93 6.91
N TYR A 77 -20.50 2.36 7.24
CA TYR A 77 -21.73 1.59 7.09
C TYR A 77 -22.45 1.88 5.77
N VAL A 78 -22.39 3.13 5.31
CA VAL A 78 -22.96 3.61 4.05
C VAL A 78 -21.82 3.97 3.11
N ASN A 79 -21.40 3.00 2.31
CA ASN A 79 -20.45 3.20 1.22
C ASN A 79 -20.84 2.35 0.02
N ASP A 80 -20.17 2.64 -1.08
CA ASP A 80 -20.37 2.02 -2.38
C ASP A 80 -19.66 0.67 -2.55
N ARG A 81 -18.81 0.24 -1.61
CA ARG A 81 -17.99 -0.98 -1.76
C ARG A 81 -18.80 -2.27 -2.01
N PRO A 82 -19.99 -2.48 -1.40
CA PRO A 82 -20.82 -3.64 -1.71
C PRO A 82 -21.29 -3.69 -3.17
N TYR A 83 -21.29 -2.55 -3.84
CA TYR A 83 -21.94 -2.35 -5.14
C TYR A 83 -20.93 -2.14 -6.28
N ALA A 84 -19.77 -1.56 -5.99
CA ALA A 84 -18.72 -1.21 -6.95
C ALA A 84 -17.79 -2.37 -7.30
N ALA A 85 -17.57 -2.62 -8.61
CA ALA A 85 -16.63 -3.61 -9.17
C ALA A 85 -15.15 -3.29 -8.85
N SER A 86 -14.78 -3.52 -7.60
CA SER A 86 -13.53 -3.10 -6.97
C SER A 86 -12.56 -4.28 -6.77
N SER A 87 -11.51 -4.06 -5.98
CA SER A 87 -10.59 -5.12 -5.53
C SER A 87 -11.27 -6.35 -4.90
N LEU A 88 -12.47 -6.22 -4.32
CA LEU A 88 -13.25 -7.36 -3.84
C LEU A 88 -13.66 -8.31 -4.97
N LEU A 89 -14.00 -7.79 -6.14
CA LEU A 89 -14.34 -8.60 -7.31
C LEU A 89 -13.12 -9.40 -7.79
N ALA A 90 -11.97 -8.74 -7.88
CA ALA A 90 -10.72 -9.38 -8.27
C ALA A 90 -10.35 -10.51 -7.30
N SER A 91 -10.53 -10.29 -5.98
CA SER A 91 -10.28 -11.32 -4.97
C SER A 91 -11.26 -12.50 -5.07
N ALA A 92 -12.55 -12.24 -5.25
CA ALA A 92 -13.54 -13.29 -5.45
C ALA A 92 -13.25 -14.11 -6.71
N MET A 93 -12.86 -13.45 -7.81
CA MET A 93 -12.49 -14.11 -9.06
C MET A 93 -11.29 -15.05 -8.87
N ALA A 94 -10.24 -14.62 -8.17
CA ALA A 94 -9.08 -15.46 -7.86
C ALA A 94 -9.43 -16.69 -6.99
N GLY A 95 -10.47 -16.58 -6.16
CA GLY A 95 -11.02 -17.70 -5.40
C GLY A 95 -11.86 -18.65 -6.24
N VAL A 96 -12.82 -18.11 -6.98
CA VAL A 96 -13.91 -18.85 -7.65
C VAL A 96 -13.49 -19.41 -9.03
N PHE A 97 -12.70 -18.66 -9.79
CA PHE A 97 -12.23 -19.00 -11.13
C PHE A 97 -10.73 -19.34 -11.18
N ARG A 98 -10.16 -19.78 -10.05
CA ARG A 98 -8.72 -20.08 -9.91
C ARG A 98 -8.17 -20.98 -11.03
N THR A 99 -8.87 -22.07 -11.36
CA THR A 99 -8.41 -23.02 -12.38
C THR A 99 -8.44 -22.41 -13.79
N ALA A 100 -9.50 -21.64 -14.10
CA ALA A 100 -9.64 -20.94 -15.37
C ALA A 100 -8.57 -19.85 -15.55
N MET A 101 -8.24 -19.11 -14.48
CA MET A 101 -7.16 -18.11 -14.48
C MET A 101 -5.78 -18.71 -14.75
N ARG A 102 -5.58 -20.00 -14.43
CA ARG A 102 -4.34 -20.74 -14.77
C ARG A 102 -4.34 -21.29 -16.19
N GLY A 103 -5.40 -21.05 -16.98
CA GLY A 103 -5.51 -21.56 -18.35
C GLY A 103 -5.70 -23.07 -18.44
N ARG A 104 -6.12 -23.74 -17.36
CA ARG A 104 -6.28 -25.20 -17.32
C ARG A 104 -7.74 -25.60 -17.53
N CYS A 105 -7.99 -26.52 -18.46
CA CYS A 105 -9.28 -27.21 -18.60
C CYS A 105 -9.06 -28.64 -19.10
N ASP A 106 -9.09 -29.62 -18.21
CA ASP A 106 -8.80 -31.02 -18.56
C ASP A 106 -9.84 -31.59 -19.55
N ALA A 107 -11.09 -31.12 -19.50
CA ALA A 107 -12.16 -31.55 -20.39
C ALA A 107 -12.11 -30.91 -21.80
N ARG A 108 -11.45 -29.74 -21.92
CA ARG A 108 -11.34 -28.94 -23.16
C ARG A 108 -9.97 -28.22 -23.21
N PRO A 109 -8.85 -28.96 -23.29
CA PRO A 109 -7.51 -28.36 -23.19
C PRO A 109 -7.21 -27.43 -24.36
N GLU A 110 -7.57 -27.83 -25.58
CA GLU A 110 -7.38 -27.02 -26.80
C GLU A 110 -8.13 -25.70 -26.72
N LEU A 111 -9.38 -25.74 -26.23
CA LEU A 111 -10.21 -24.55 -26.11
C LEU A 111 -9.68 -23.57 -25.06
N ALA A 112 -9.14 -24.08 -23.94
CA ALA A 112 -8.50 -23.24 -22.92
C ALA A 112 -7.19 -22.59 -23.39
N ALA A 113 -6.51 -23.21 -24.36
CA ALA A 113 -5.32 -22.65 -24.99
C ALA A 113 -5.67 -21.63 -26.10
N SER A 114 -6.83 -21.74 -26.73
CA SER A 114 -7.25 -20.87 -27.83
C SER A 114 -7.93 -19.56 -27.40
N PRO A 115 -7.81 -18.47 -28.18
CA PRO A 115 -8.69 -17.32 -28.06
C PRO A 115 -10.15 -17.69 -28.38
N ILE A 116 -11.08 -17.16 -27.60
CA ILE A 116 -12.53 -17.30 -27.82
C ILE A 116 -13.20 -15.94 -27.89
N PRO A 117 -14.33 -15.79 -28.63
CA PRO A 117 -15.09 -14.54 -28.64
C PRO A 117 -15.66 -14.30 -27.24
N LEU A 118 -15.29 -13.19 -26.62
CA LEU A 118 -15.69 -12.81 -25.27
C LEU A 118 -16.33 -11.43 -25.28
N GLU A 119 -17.42 -11.32 -24.53
CA GLU A 119 -18.00 -10.06 -24.09
C GLU A 119 -18.06 -10.05 -22.56
N ILE A 120 -17.49 -9.01 -21.96
CA ILE A 120 -17.38 -8.87 -20.51
C ILE A 120 -18.11 -7.59 -20.10
N THR A 121 -19.02 -7.66 -19.13
CA THR A 121 -19.75 -6.49 -18.65
C THR A 121 -19.60 -6.29 -17.15
N LEU A 122 -19.33 -5.04 -16.77
CA LEU A 122 -19.18 -4.56 -15.40
C LEU A 122 -20.05 -3.30 -15.24
N PRO A 123 -21.24 -3.40 -14.63
CA PRO A 123 -22.19 -2.28 -14.56
C PRO A 123 -21.74 -1.08 -13.72
N ALA A 124 -20.82 -1.29 -12.77
CA ALA A 124 -20.42 -0.26 -11.81
C ALA A 124 -18.92 -0.35 -11.51
N LEU A 125 -18.08 -0.02 -12.49
CA LEU A 125 -16.62 0.02 -12.34
C LEU A 125 -16.16 1.38 -11.83
N PRO A 126 -15.56 1.49 -10.63
CA PRO A 126 -14.91 2.74 -10.22
C PRO A 126 -13.75 3.06 -11.16
N ALA A 127 -13.80 4.25 -11.75
CA ALA A 127 -12.79 4.75 -12.68
C ALA A 127 -12.55 6.24 -12.41
N ARG A 128 -11.66 6.55 -11.46
CA ARG A 128 -11.35 7.96 -11.11
C ARG A 128 -10.82 8.78 -12.27
N GLY A 129 -10.10 8.14 -13.21
CA GLY A 129 -9.66 8.78 -14.45
C GLY A 129 -10.69 8.79 -15.57
N GLY A 130 -11.94 8.42 -15.28
CA GLY A 130 -13.05 8.39 -16.25
C GLY A 130 -12.91 7.34 -17.34
N PRO A 131 -13.81 7.38 -18.36
CA PRO A 131 -13.82 6.44 -19.48
C PRO A 131 -12.50 6.36 -20.25
N ALA A 132 -11.85 7.50 -20.48
CA ALA A 132 -10.59 7.56 -21.23
C ALA A 132 -9.46 6.76 -20.57
N GLN A 133 -9.43 6.71 -19.24
CA GLN A 133 -8.46 5.88 -18.53
C GLN A 133 -8.75 4.38 -18.66
N VAL A 134 -10.03 4.00 -18.66
CA VAL A 134 -10.44 2.60 -18.87
C VAL A 134 -10.04 2.15 -20.27
N GLU A 135 -10.34 2.97 -21.28
CA GLU A 135 -9.93 2.72 -22.66
C GLU A 135 -8.41 2.60 -22.78
N ARG A 136 -7.66 3.53 -22.18
CA ARG A 136 -6.20 3.51 -22.18
C ARG A 136 -5.58 2.22 -21.61
N PHE A 137 -6.23 1.57 -20.64
CA PHE A 137 -5.71 0.34 -20.04
C PHE A 137 -6.19 -0.95 -20.72
N PHE A 138 -7.37 -0.96 -21.34
CA PHE A 138 -7.90 -2.17 -21.97
C PHE A 138 -7.71 -2.21 -23.50
N ALA A 139 -7.69 -1.06 -24.18
CA ALA A 139 -7.54 -1.02 -25.64
C ALA A 139 -6.16 -1.55 -26.12
N PRO A 140 -5.02 -1.29 -25.44
CA PRO A 140 -3.73 -1.87 -25.84
C PRO A 140 -3.66 -3.40 -25.70
N LEU A 141 -4.52 -3.99 -24.85
CA LEU A 141 -4.72 -5.44 -24.75
C LEU A 141 -5.60 -5.97 -25.90
N GLY A 142 -5.98 -5.09 -26.82
CA GLY A 142 -6.80 -5.25 -28.02
C GLY A 142 -8.27 -5.57 -27.75
N TRP A 143 -8.80 -5.13 -26.61
CA TRP A 143 -10.24 -5.08 -26.40
C TRP A 143 -10.84 -3.92 -27.19
N ARG A 144 -12.04 -4.15 -27.75
CA ARG A 144 -12.95 -3.05 -28.05
C ARG A 144 -13.62 -2.63 -26.73
N VAL A 145 -13.39 -1.38 -26.32
CA VAL A 145 -13.83 -0.85 -25.03
C VAL A 145 -15.03 0.06 -25.24
N ALA A 146 -16.13 -0.22 -24.54
CA ALA A 146 -17.23 0.72 -24.35
C ALA A 146 -17.31 1.05 -22.86
N ALA A 147 -16.98 2.29 -22.50
CA ALA A 147 -17.03 2.78 -21.12
C ALA A 147 -17.96 4.00 -21.06
N THR A 148 -19.15 3.82 -20.48
CA THR A 148 -20.16 4.89 -20.38
C THR A 148 -20.21 5.39 -18.94
N PRO A 149 -20.04 6.71 -18.68
CA PRO A 149 -20.23 7.28 -17.35
C PRO A 149 -21.62 6.95 -16.79
N VAL A 150 -21.67 6.62 -15.50
CA VAL A 150 -22.93 6.43 -14.77
C VAL A 150 -23.30 7.76 -14.12
N PRO A 151 -24.48 8.34 -14.38
CA PRO A 151 -24.90 9.58 -13.73
C PRO A 151 -24.98 9.40 -12.20
N LEU A 152 -24.65 10.45 -11.43
CA LEU A 152 -24.77 10.42 -9.96
C LEU A 152 -26.20 10.12 -9.52
N ASP A 153 -27.15 10.83 -10.14
CA ASP A 153 -28.57 10.60 -9.97
C ASP A 153 -29.32 11.03 -11.25
N PRO A 154 -30.00 10.10 -11.95
CA PRO A 154 -30.77 10.44 -13.15
C PRO A 154 -31.87 11.48 -12.90
N ALA A 155 -32.37 11.62 -11.68
CA ALA A 155 -33.37 12.63 -11.32
C ALA A 155 -32.76 14.03 -11.12
N PHE A 156 -31.44 14.13 -10.91
CA PHE A 156 -30.70 15.38 -10.71
C PHE A 156 -29.51 15.53 -11.69
N PRO A 157 -29.74 15.75 -12.99
CA PRO A 157 -28.67 15.82 -14.00
C PRO A 157 -27.60 16.89 -13.71
N ALA A 158 -27.97 17.95 -12.97
CA ALA A 158 -27.05 19.02 -12.58
C ALA A 158 -25.91 18.56 -11.65
N TRP A 159 -26.04 17.40 -11.01
CA TRP A 159 -24.97 16.81 -10.18
C TRP A 159 -23.87 16.16 -11.02
N GLY A 160 -24.10 15.94 -12.32
CA GLY A 160 -23.14 15.36 -13.25
C GLY A 160 -22.96 13.86 -13.10
N ASP A 161 -21.87 13.36 -13.67
CA ASP A 161 -21.54 11.95 -13.65
C ASP A 161 -20.90 11.52 -12.33
N SER A 162 -21.18 10.28 -11.93
CA SER A 162 -20.46 9.63 -10.85
C SER A 162 -19.05 9.22 -11.28
N ARG A 163 -18.24 8.78 -10.32
CA ARG A 163 -16.93 8.18 -10.59
C ARG A 163 -17.00 6.77 -11.21
N TYR A 164 -18.20 6.25 -11.47
CA TYR A 164 -18.43 4.91 -11.99
C TYR A 164 -18.66 4.95 -13.50
N VAL A 165 -18.22 3.88 -14.16
CA VAL A 165 -18.57 3.61 -15.56
C VAL A 165 -19.23 2.25 -15.67
N THR A 166 -20.16 2.14 -16.60
CA THR A 166 -20.59 0.85 -17.17
C THR A 166 -19.55 0.47 -18.21
N LEU A 167 -18.82 -0.62 -17.97
CA LEU A 167 -17.80 -1.13 -18.88
C LEU A 167 -18.32 -2.37 -19.61
N THR A 168 -18.19 -2.36 -20.94
CA THR A 168 -18.27 -3.53 -21.81
C THR A 168 -16.97 -3.70 -22.58
N LEU A 169 -16.35 -4.87 -22.48
CA LEU A 169 -15.18 -5.27 -23.27
C LEU A 169 -15.62 -6.34 -24.26
N THR A 170 -15.26 -6.19 -25.54
CA THR A 170 -15.53 -7.21 -26.56
C THR A 170 -14.26 -7.54 -27.34
N GLY A 171 -13.96 -8.81 -27.54
CA GLY A 171 -12.78 -9.24 -28.29
C GLY A 171 -12.57 -10.75 -28.27
N GLU A 172 -11.62 -11.24 -29.07
CA GLU A 172 -11.23 -12.66 -29.09
C GLU A 172 -10.01 -12.90 -28.21
N ARG A 173 -10.19 -13.48 -27.02
CA ARG A 173 -9.11 -13.64 -26.03
C ARG A 173 -9.17 -15.01 -25.39
N ARG A 174 -8.01 -15.50 -24.94
CA ARG A 174 -8.00 -16.67 -24.05
C ARG A 174 -8.71 -16.27 -22.75
N LEU A 175 -9.54 -17.16 -22.22
CA LEU A 175 -10.30 -16.87 -21.00
C LEU A 175 -9.36 -16.58 -19.82
N SER A 176 -8.23 -17.29 -19.71
CA SER A 176 -7.23 -17.04 -18.68
C SER A 176 -6.71 -15.60 -18.72
N ASP A 177 -6.39 -15.11 -19.91
CA ASP A 177 -5.78 -13.81 -20.11
C ASP A 177 -6.80 -12.72 -19.77
N ALA A 178 -8.05 -12.88 -20.22
CA ALA A 178 -9.14 -11.97 -19.87
C ALA A 178 -9.36 -11.87 -18.34
N LEU A 179 -9.40 -13.00 -17.64
CA LEU A 179 -9.56 -13.02 -16.18
C LEU A 179 -8.35 -12.42 -15.45
N ASN A 180 -7.12 -12.70 -15.91
CA ASN A 180 -5.90 -12.15 -15.32
C ASN A 180 -5.77 -10.64 -15.56
N GLN A 181 -6.15 -10.15 -16.73
CA GLN A 181 -6.22 -8.73 -17.04
C GLN A 181 -7.21 -8.01 -16.12
N LEU A 182 -8.42 -8.55 -15.93
CA LEU A 182 -9.39 -8.02 -14.96
C LEU A 182 -8.83 -8.05 -13.52
N TYR A 183 -8.17 -9.14 -13.13
CA TYR A 183 -7.60 -9.29 -11.79
C TYR A 183 -6.59 -8.18 -11.46
N VAL A 184 -5.78 -7.78 -12.43
CA VAL A 184 -4.79 -6.71 -12.29
C VAL A 184 -5.42 -5.33 -12.43
N LEU A 185 -6.30 -5.11 -13.43
CA LEU A 185 -6.77 -3.78 -13.82
C LEU A 185 -7.91 -3.25 -12.96
N LEU A 186 -8.78 -4.10 -12.39
CA LEU A 186 -9.87 -3.64 -11.52
C LEU A 186 -9.33 -2.89 -10.29
N PRO A 187 -8.35 -3.42 -9.52
CA PRO A 187 -7.76 -2.67 -8.41
C PRO A 187 -6.99 -1.42 -8.83
N VAL A 188 -6.40 -1.43 -10.03
CA VAL A 188 -5.67 -0.29 -10.59
C VAL A 188 -6.63 0.86 -10.85
N LEU A 189 -7.79 0.60 -11.46
CA LEU A 189 -8.81 1.61 -11.77
C LEU A 189 -9.49 2.16 -10.52
N ASP A 190 -9.75 1.30 -9.54
CA ASP A 190 -10.34 1.63 -8.24
C ASP A 190 -9.47 2.62 -7.43
N ASP A 191 -8.13 2.49 -7.54
CA ASP A 191 -7.17 3.38 -6.86
C ASP A 191 -7.39 3.48 -5.34
N ALA A 192 -7.93 2.40 -4.77
CA ALA A 192 -8.39 2.30 -3.40
C ALA A 192 -8.09 0.91 -2.78
N LYS A 193 -6.93 0.31 -3.11
CA LYS A 193 -6.52 -0.96 -2.47
C LYS A 193 -6.42 -0.76 -0.95
N HIS A 194 -7.30 -1.43 -0.20
CA HIS A 194 -7.44 -1.30 1.26
C HIS A 194 -6.89 -2.50 2.06
N TYR A 195 -6.04 -3.34 1.46
CA TYR A 195 -5.37 -4.43 2.17
C TYR A 195 -3.87 -4.16 2.34
N TRP A 196 -3.29 -4.71 3.42
CA TRP A 196 -1.85 -4.66 3.67
C TRP A 196 -1.14 -5.48 2.59
N MET A 197 -0.47 -4.80 1.65
CA MET A 197 0.30 -5.49 0.60
C MET A 197 1.62 -5.99 1.18
N ALA A 198 1.82 -7.31 1.14
CA ALA A 198 3.07 -7.98 1.46
C ALA A 198 3.92 -8.16 0.19
N PRO A 199 5.20 -8.55 0.30
CA PRO A 199 6.09 -8.71 -0.86
C PRO A 199 5.57 -9.70 -1.91
N ASP A 200 4.73 -10.66 -1.52
CA ASP A 200 4.05 -11.62 -2.40
C ASP A 200 3.10 -10.98 -3.41
N GLU A 201 2.65 -9.74 -3.18
CA GLU A 201 1.84 -8.98 -4.15
C GLU A 201 2.62 -8.67 -5.43
N VAL A 202 3.96 -8.57 -5.36
CA VAL A 202 4.79 -8.47 -6.57
C VAL A 202 4.73 -9.78 -7.35
N ASP A 203 4.88 -10.93 -6.69
CA ASP A 203 4.82 -12.23 -7.35
C ASP A 203 3.44 -12.48 -7.98
N LYS A 204 2.36 -12.07 -7.30
CA LYS A 204 0.99 -12.11 -7.84
C LYS A 204 0.84 -11.22 -9.07
N LEU A 205 1.38 -10.01 -9.03
CA LEU A 205 1.35 -9.09 -10.18
C LEU A 205 2.11 -9.67 -11.37
N ILE A 206 3.31 -10.20 -11.16
CA ILE A 206 4.13 -10.78 -12.23
C ILE A 206 3.40 -11.99 -12.83
N ARG A 207 2.88 -12.89 -12.01
CA ARG A 207 2.15 -14.08 -12.48
C ARG A 207 0.88 -13.73 -13.25
N ALA A 208 0.08 -12.78 -12.76
CA ALA A 208 -1.14 -12.36 -13.46
C ALA A 208 -0.86 -11.42 -14.65
N GLY A 209 0.30 -10.76 -14.65
CA GLY A 209 0.79 -9.89 -15.72
C GLY A 209 1.54 -10.63 -16.82
N GLU A 210 1.80 -11.93 -16.64
CA GLU A 210 2.57 -12.73 -17.58
C GLU A 210 1.96 -12.69 -18.99
N GLY A 211 2.82 -12.49 -20.00
CA GLY A 211 2.42 -12.43 -21.41
C GLY A 211 1.83 -11.09 -21.87
N TRP A 212 1.53 -10.12 -21.00
CA TRP A 212 0.94 -8.85 -21.43
C TRP A 212 1.42 -7.59 -20.69
N LEU A 213 1.77 -7.69 -19.42
CA LEU A 213 2.09 -6.50 -18.61
C LEU A 213 3.43 -5.88 -18.99
N ALA A 214 4.42 -6.71 -19.32
CA ALA A 214 5.74 -6.24 -19.75
C ALA A 214 5.66 -5.39 -21.04
N SER A 215 4.83 -5.79 -22.00
CA SER A 215 4.65 -5.09 -23.28
C SER A 215 3.60 -3.97 -23.24
N HIS A 216 2.88 -3.80 -22.12
CA HIS A 216 1.84 -2.80 -22.02
C HIS A 216 2.42 -1.37 -22.02
N PRO A 217 1.91 -0.41 -22.83
CA PRO A 217 2.44 0.95 -22.90
C PRO A 217 2.39 1.68 -21.54
N ASP A 218 1.32 1.46 -20.77
CA ASP A 218 1.17 1.96 -19.41
C ASP A 218 1.69 1.03 -18.29
N ARG A 219 2.63 0.09 -18.57
CA ARG A 219 3.15 -0.86 -17.56
C ARG A 219 3.61 -0.21 -16.26
N ALA A 220 4.25 0.97 -16.38
CA ALA A 220 4.70 1.74 -15.22
C ALA A 220 3.52 2.28 -14.39
N ALA A 221 2.48 2.82 -15.03
CA ALA A 221 1.31 3.35 -14.34
C ALA A 221 0.47 2.24 -13.69
N ILE A 222 0.29 1.12 -14.40
CA ILE A 222 -0.42 -0.07 -13.91
C ILE A 222 0.32 -0.64 -12.68
N THR A 223 1.63 -0.87 -12.79
CA THR A 223 2.46 -1.41 -11.69
C THR A 223 2.44 -0.50 -10.47
N ARG A 224 2.59 0.81 -10.66
CA ARG A 224 2.54 1.81 -9.58
C ARG A 224 1.21 1.77 -8.84
N ARG A 225 0.09 1.81 -9.57
CA ARG A 225 -1.25 1.81 -8.97
C ARG A 225 -1.60 0.47 -8.33
N TYR A 226 -1.22 -0.65 -8.96
CA TYR A 226 -1.44 -1.98 -8.41
C TYR A 226 -0.71 -2.17 -7.07
N LEU A 227 0.49 -1.60 -6.92
CA LEU A 227 1.30 -1.67 -5.72
C LEU A 227 1.15 -0.42 -4.81
N ALA A 228 0.05 0.33 -4.97
CA ALA A 228 -0.29 1.56 -4.23
C ALA A 228 0.92 2.50 -4.02
N ASN A 229 1.68 2.73 -5.10
CA ASN A 229 2.84 3.60 -5.16
C ASN A 229 3.98 3.26 -4.18
N ARG A 230 4.05 2.02 -3.66
CA ARG A 230 5.15 1.58 -2.80
C ARG A 230 6.44 1.42 -3.59
N ARG A 231 7.27 2.46 -3.57
CA ARG A 231 8.51 2.59 -4.37
C ARG A 231 9.40 1.34 -4.41
N ALA A 232 9.59 0.66 -3.27
CA ALA A 232 10.39 -0.57 -3.21
C ALA A 232 9.77 -1.71 -4.03
N LEU A 233 8.48 -1.99 -3.83
CA LEU A 233 7.77 -3.04 -4.57
C LEU A 233 7.65 -2.69 -6.06
N VAL A 234 7.39 -1.42 -6.36
CA VAL A 234 7.31 -0.93 -7.75
C VAL A 234 8.64 -1.11 -8.46
N ARG A 235 9.77 -0.79 -7.81
CA ARG A 235 11.10 -0.98 -8.39
C ARG A 235 11.39 -2.47 -8.63
N THR A 236 11.10 -3.33 -7.66
CA THR A 236 11.26 -4.77 -7.82
C THR A 236 10.41 -5.33 -8.95
N ALA A 237 9.14 -4.92 -9.04
CA ALA A 237 8.24 -5.38 -10.11
C ALA A 237 8.69 -4.87 -11.48
N LEU A 238 9.04 -3.59 -11.62
CA LEU A 238 9.51 -3.02 -12.88
C LEU A 238 10.87 -3.59 -13.31
N GLY A 239 11.77 -3.89 -12.36
CA GLY A 239 13.01 -4.60 -12.65
C GLY A 239 12.74 -5.98 -13.25
N ARG A 240 11.91 -6.80 -12.58
CA ARG A 240 11.54 -8.13 -13.09
C ARG A 240 10.81 -8.12 -14.42
N LEU A 241 9.99 -7.09 -14.69
CA LEU A 241 9.32 -6.91 -15.98
C LEU A 241 10.29 -6.43 -17.09
N ALA A 242 11.38 -5.77 -16.72
CA ALA A 242 12.43 -5.36 -17.67
C ALA A 242 13.40 -6.53 -17.96
N ASP A 243 13.68 -7.36 -16.96
CA ASP A 243 14.53 -8.56 -17.12
C ASP A 243 13.86 -9.63 -18.01
N SER A 244 12.53 -9.56 -18.18
CA SER A 244 11.78 -10.42 -19.13
C SER A 244 11.80 -9.92 -20.58
N ASP A 245 12.38 -8.74 -20.86
CA ASP A 245 12.47 -8.18 -22.23
C ASP A 245 13.73 -8.66 -23.01
N ASP A 246 14.59 -9.52 -22.45
CA ASP A 246 15.80 -10.05 -23.14
C ASP A 246 16.12 -11.52 -22.77
N SER A 247 15.64 -12.49 -23.56
CA SER A 247 16.23 -13.81 -23.92
C SER A 247 15.19 -14.94 -24.16
N PRO A 248 15.47 -15.90 -25.08
CA PRO A 248 14.53 -16.95 -25.49
C PRO A 248 14.55 -18.18 -24.57
N GLU A 249 13.49 -18.99 -24.74
CA GLU A 249 13.07 -20.26 -24.13
C GLU A 249 14.09 -21.15 -23.35
N ASP A 250 13.48 -21.86 -22.39
CA ASP A 250 13.86 -23.12 -21.73
C ASP A 250 14.59 -23.12 -20.37
N ALA A 251 13.78 -23.50 -19.36
CA ALA A 251 13.95 -24.66 -18.48
C ALA A 251 14.13 -24.35 -16.97
N LEU A 252 13.13 -24.68 -16.15
CA LEU A 252 13.06 -25.96 -15.42
C LEU A 252 11.94 -25.96 -14.36
N ASP A 253 11.11 -27.00 -14.49
CA ASP A 253 10.05 -27.47 -13.60
C ASP A 253 10.53 -27.99 -12.22
N ARG A 254 9.56 -28.04 -11.29
CA ARG A 254 9.41 -28.88 -10.06
C ARG A 254 10.04 -28.42 -8.73
N HIS A 255 9.20 -28.00 -7.77
CA HIS A 255 8.65 -28.90 -6.75
C HIS A 255 7.50 -28.28 -5.92
N ASP A 256 6.64 -29.18 -5.45
CA ASP A 256 5.43 -28.99 -4.65
C ASP A 256 5.69 -28.61 -3.18
N ILE A 257 4.58 -28.13 -2.59
CA ILE A 257 4.21 -27.89 -1.19
C ILE A 257 4.90 -28.81 -0.17
N GLU A 258 5.47 -28.25 0.92
CA GLU A 258 5.28 -28.72 2.31
C GLU A 258 5.86 -27.77 3.39
N GLU A 259 5.33 -27.93 4.60
CA GLU A 259 5.42 -27.15 5.84
C GLU A 259 6.76 -27.18 6.59
N GLU A 260 6.91 -26.16 7.46
CA GLU A 260 7.73 -26.05 8.69
C GLU A 260 9.28 -25.93 8.66
N ALA A 261 9.74 -25.08 9.58
CA ALA A 261 11.13 -24.73 9.91
C ALA A 261 11.80 -25.81 10.82
N PRO A 262 13.02 -25.66 11.40
CA PRO A 262 14.00 -24.58 11.28
C PRO A 262 15.50 -24.99 11.13
N ALA A 263 16.33 -23.98 10.83
CA ALA A 263 17.74 -23.76 11.20
C ALA A 263 18.83 -24.79 10.82
N THR A 264 19.80 -24.34 10.02
CA THR A 264 21.24 -24.29 10.40
C THR A 264 22.01 -23.43 9.39
N GLU A 265 22.86 -22.51 9.87
CA GLU A 265 23.91 -21.87 9.08
C GLU A 265 24.94 -22.92 8.59
N PRO A 266 25.79 -22.61 7.59
CA PRO A 266 27.03 -21.93 7.94
C PRO A 266 27.57 -20.91 6.92
N ALA A 267 28.31 -19.96 7.50
CA ALA A 267 29.62 -19.45 7.10
C ALA A 267 29.80 -18.61 5.83
N ALA A 268 30.38 -17.45 6.10
CA ALA A 268 31.04 -16.52 5.21
C ALA A 268 32.05 -17.15 4.24
N THR A 269 32.12 -16.58 3.04
CA THR A 269 33.38 -16.38 2.32
C THR A 269 33.33 -15.06 1.57
N ASP A 270 34.32 -14.21 1.87
CA ASP A 270 34.75 -13.09 1.06
C ASP A 270 35.09 -13.55 -0.36
N ALA A 271 34.66 -12.78 -1.35
CA ALA A 271 35.33 -12.71 -2.65
C ALA A 271 35.16 -11.31 -3.20
N ALA A 272 36.26 -10.55 -3.11
CA ALA A 272 36.46 -9.33 -3.85
C ALA A 272 36.44 -9.62 -5.36
N SER A 273 35.74 -8.78 -6.12
CA SER A 273 35.99 -8.61 -7.55
C SER A 273 35.99 -7.13 -7.85
N GLU A 274 37.20 -6.59 -7.98
CA GLU A 274 37.49 -5.31 -8.60
C GLU A 274 37.08 -5.36 -10.08
N GLN A 275 36.18 -4.49 -10.50
CA GLN A 275 36.10 -4.03 -11.88
C GLN A 275 35.98 -2.51 -11.87
N ALA A 276 37.00 -1.88 -12.44
CA ALA A 276 37.20 -0.45 -12.50
C ALA A 276 36.34 0.19 -13.60
N GLY A 277 35.80 1.38 -13.29
CA GLY A 277 35.88 2.50 -14.22
C GLY A 277 34.60 3.01 -14.88
N GLU A 278 33.59 3.39 -14.09
CA GLU A 278 32.71 4.51 -14.43
C GLU A 278 32.54 5.38 -13.17
N PRO A 279 32.45 6.73 -13.26
CA PRO A 279 32.36 7.58 -12.09
C PRO A 279 31.03 7.32 -11.38
N GLU A 280 31.11 6.56 -10.29
CA GLU A 280 30.05 6.35 -9.33
C GLU A 280 29.60 7.73 -8.82
N VAL A 281 28.45 8.21 -9.30
CA VAL A 281 27.72 9.24 -8.58
C VAL A 281 27.30 8.58 -7.28
N ALA A 282 28.08 8.81 -6.21
CA ALA A 282 27.83 8.28 -4.89
C ALA A 282 26.34 8.39 -4.57
N ALA A 283 25.65 7.25 -4.45
CA ALA A 283 24.22 7.23 -4.21
C ALA A 283 23.94 8.02 -2.92
N ALA A 284 23.37 9.21 -3.06
CA ALA A 284 23.12 10.11 -1.94
C ALA A 284 22.33 9.37 -0.86
N THR A 285 22.80 9.45 0.39
CA THR A 285 22.15 8.80 1.52
C THR A 285 20.67 9.21 1.56
N PRO A 286 19.71 8.26 1.57
CA PRO A 286 18.30 8.59 1.55
C PRO A 286 17.92 9.55 2.68
N LEU A 287 17.04 10.52 2.40
CA LEU A 287 16.63 11.54 3.38
C LEU A 287 16.13 10.94 4.71
N ALA A 288 15.41 9.83 4.66
CA ALA A 288 14.94 9.13 5.85
C ALA A 288 16.10 8.62 6.72
N GLU A 289 17.21 8.17 6.12
CA GLU A 289 18.39 7.72 6.85
C GLU A 289 19.16 8.92 7.42
N ARG A 290 19.31 10.00 6.63
CA ARG A 290 19.90 11.27 7.11
C ARG A 290 19.15 11.83 8.31
N ARG A 291 17.82 11.68 8.33
CA ARG A 291 16.97 12.09 9.45
C ARG A 291 17.20 11.25 10.70
N ILE A 292 17.22 9.92 10.56
CA ILE A 292 17.52 9.01 11.68
C ILE A 292 18.91 9.31 12.25
N GLN A 293 19.90 9.55 11.38
CA GLN A 293 21.24 9.93 11.80
C GLN A 293 21.25 11.26 12.56
N ALA A 294 20.61 12.30 12.03
CA ALA A 294 20.52 13.60 12.69
C ALA A 294 19.85 13.51 14.07
N VAL A 295 18.76 12.75 14.19
CA VAL A 295 18.10 12.49 15.49
C VAL A 295 19.07 11.80 16.46
N ALA A 296 19.76 10.74 16.03
CA ALA A 296 20.71 10.01 16.88
C ALA A 296 21.89 10.87 17.34
N GLU A 297 22.40 11.75 16.47
CA GLU A 297 23.45 12.71 16.81
C GLU A 297 22.99 13.74 17.84
N GLU A 298 21.77 14.26 17.70
CA GLU A 298 21.22 15.22 18.67
C GLU A 298 20.91 14.59 20.02
N LEU A 299 20.42 13.35 20.05
CA LEU A 299 20.25 12.59 21.29
C LEU A 299 21.59 12.39 22.02
N ARG A 300 22.67 12.07 21.29
CA ARG A 300 24.02 11.97 21.87
C ARG A 300 24.54 13.31 22.37
N ARG A 301 24.37 14.37 21.58
CA ARG A 301 24.79 15.72 21.97
C ARG A 301 24.11 16.17 23.26
N ALA A 302 22.87 15.75 23.47
CA ALA A 302 22.12 16.03 24.68
C ALA A 302 22.40 15.04 25.83
N ASP A 303 23.29 14.06 25.66
CA ASP A 303 23.54 12.95 26.59
C ASP A 303 22.25 12.23 27.03
N ALA A 304 21.33 11.96 26.10
CA ALA A 304 20.06 11.30 26.37
C ALA A 304 20.15 9.79 26.15
N ARG A 305 20.13 9.00 27.23
CA ARG A 305 20.41 7.55 27.20
C ARG A 305 19.14 6.72 27.23
N ARG A 306 18.09 7.21 27.90
CA ARG A 306 16.76 6.62 27.94
C ARG A 306 15.85 7.38 26.97
N VAL A 307 15.44 6.75 25.88
CA VAL A 307 14.72 7.41 24.78
C VAL A 307 13.39 6.74 24.52
N ILE A 308 12.33 7.54 24.37
CA ILE A 308 11.04 7.07 23.87
C ILE A 308 10.76 7.67 22.48
N ASP A 309 10.47 6.79 21.52
CA ASP A 309 10.06 7.13 20.16
C ASP A 309 8.52 7.17 20.11
N LEU A 310 7.96 8.37 20.09
CA LEU A 310 6.53 8.67 20.14
C LEU A 310 6.00 8.84 18.71
N GLY A 311 5.31 7.81 18.21
CA GLY A 311 5.01 7.66 16.78
C GLY A 311 6.04 6.77 16.07
N ALA A 312 6.44 5.67 16.71
CA ALA A 312 7.57 4.85 16.27
C ALA A 312 7.40 4.18 14.90
N GLY A 313 6.16 4.14 14.38
CA GLY A 313 5.83 3.55 13.09
C GLY A 313 6.31 2.09 13.04
N SER A 314 7.08 1.77 12.00
CA SER A 314 7.66 0.42 11.86
C SER A 314 8.86 0.14 12.77
N GLY A 315 9.20 1.03 13.72
CA GLY A 315 10.30 0.85 14.68
C GLY A 315 11.69 1.03 14.08
N LYS A 316 11.86 1.86 13.05
CA LYS A 316 13.16 2.07 12.40
C LYS A 316 14.15 2.79 13.31
N LEU A 317 13.71 3.87 13.95
CA LEU A 317 14.55 4.63 14.88
C LEU A 317 14.90 3.76 16.09
N VAL A 318 13.90 3.13 16.72
CA VAL A 318 14.12 2.18 17.84
C VAL A 318 15.19 1.14 17.48
N ALA A 319 15.06 0.46 16.34
CA ALA A 319 16.05 -0.53 15.89
C ALA A 319 17.44 0.07 15.68
N ARG A 320 17.53 1.29 15.13
CA ARG A 320 18.82 1.98 14.91
C ARG A 320 19.50 2.36 16.21
N LEU A 321 18.75 2.91 17.18
CA LEU A 321 19.30 3.32 18.47
C LEU A 321 19.77 2.11 19.29
N LEU A 322 19.07 0.98 19.22
CA LEU A 322 19.47 -0.23 19.94
C LEU A 322 20.82 -0.81 19.47
N GLN A 323 21.20 -0.57 18.21
CA GLN A 323 22.52 -0.95 17.67
C GLN A 323 23.68 -0.13 18.27
N ASP A 324 23.40 0.98 18.94
CA ASP A 324 24.39 1.88 19.50
C ASP A 324 24.41 1.78 21.03
N ALA A 325 25.50 1.26 21.59
CA ALA A 325 25.66 0.99 23.02
C ALA A 325 25.49 2.21 23.94
N PHE A 326 25.52 3.43 23.39
CA PHE A 326 25.26 4.66 24.11
C PHE A 326 23.87 4.70 24.77
N PHE A 327 22.84 4.16 24.10
CA PHE A 327 21.45 4.20 24.56
C PHE A 327 21.15 3.08 25.55
N THR A 328 20.87 3.37 26.81
CA THR A 328 20.66 2.34 27.84
C THR A 328 19.25 1.78 27.84
N GLU A 329 18.27 2.55 27.34
CA GLU A 329 16.88 2.12 27.22
C GLU A 329 16.21 2.79 26.02
N VAL A 330 15.59 2.01 25.15
CA VAL A 330 14.85 2.54 24.00
C VAL A 330 13.47 1.88 23.92
N THR A 331 12.44 2.71 23.89
CA THR A 331 11.04 2.29 23.82
C THR A 331 10.35 2.93 22.64
N GLY A 332 9.48 2.20 21.95
CA GLY A 332 8.59 2.76 20.94
C GLY A 332 7.14 2.83 21.44
N ALA A 333 6.43 3.88 21.05
CA ALA A 333 4.99 3.97 21.21
C ALA A 333 4.35 4.37 19.89
N ASP A 334 3.23 3.74 19.53
CA ASP A 334 2.48 4.14 18.33
C ASP A 334 0.97 3.93 18.54
N VAL A 335 0.15 4.80 17.94
CA VAL A 335 -1.32 4.68 18.01
C VAL A 335 -1.83 3.51 17.17
N SER A 336 -1.09 3.19 16.11
CA SER A 336 -1.38 2.10 15.18
C SER A 336 -0.84 0.78 15.74
N TYR A 337 -1.76 -0.07 16.20
CA TYR A 337 -1.43 -1.46 16.57
C TYR A 337 -0.64 -2.19 15.47
N ARG A 338 -0.92 -1.92 14.19
CA ARG A 338 -0.17 -2.52 13.07
C ARG A 338 1.28 -2.05 12.99
N ALA A 339 1.53 -0.79 13.34
CA ALA A 339 2.86 -0.22 13.42
C ALA A 339 3.64 -0.88 14.57
N VAL A 340 3.01 -1.03 15.74
CA VAL A 340 3.55 -1.77 16.89
C VAL A 340 3.94 -3.19 16.51
N GLU A 341 3.06 -3.98 15.89
CA GLU A 341 3.40 -5.34 15.45
C GLU A 341 4.54 -5.37 14.42
N ALA A 342 4.57 -4.40 13.49
CA ALA A 342 5.65 -4.30 12.51
C ALA A 342 7.00 -3.95 13.17
N ALA A 343 6.97 -3.08 14.17
CA ALA A 343 8.12 -2.72 14.98
C ALA A 343 8.60 -3.92 15.80
N GLU A 344 7.72 -4.63 16.49
CA GLU A 344 8.07 -5.86 17.22
C GLU A 344 8.73 -6.90 16.30
N ARG A 345 8.16 -7.16 15.12
CA ARG A 345 8.76 -8.07 14.12
C ARG A 345 10.12 -7.59 13.61
N ARG A 346 10.33 -6.27 13.49
CA ARG A 346 11.64 -5.71 13.13
C ARG A 346 12.63 -5.93 14.27
N LEU A 347 12.25 -5.60 15.49
CA LEU A 347 13.09 -5.74 16.67
C LEU A 347 13.50 -7.20 16.89
N ARG A 348 12.58 -8.17 16.80
CA ARG A 348 12.91 -9.60 16.88
C ARG A 348 13.96 -10.06 15.86
N ARG A 349 14.03 -9.41 14.69
CA ARG A 349 15.02 -9.73 13.64
C ARG A 349 16.36 -9.05 13.81
N HIS A 350 16.41 -7.90 14.48
CA HIS A 350 17.61 -7.05 14.54
C HIS A 350 18.26 -7.04 15.93
N LEU A 351 17.55 -7.46 16.97
CA LEU A 351 18.07 -7.53 18.33
C LEU A 351 18.88 -8.81 18.54
N ARG A 352 20.07 -8.67 19.12
CA ARG A 352 20.88 -9.83 19.52
C ARG A 352 20.40 -10.32 20.90
N PRO A 353 20.02 -11.61 21.05
CA PRO A 353 19.32 -12.14 22.24
C PRO A 353 19.95 -11.89 23.61
N HIS A 354 21.26 -11.61 23.68
CA HIS A 354 22.00 -11.48 24.95
C HIS A 354 22.58 -10.08 25.25
N ARG A 355 22.52 -9.13 24.31
CA ARG A 355 23.05 -7.75 24.52
C ARG A 355 21.97 -6.67 24.51
N ASP A 356 20.89 -6.89 23.78
CA ASP A 356 19.89 -5.86 23.54
C ASP A 356 18.57 -6.12 24.30
N ALA A 357 18.38 -7.32 24.85
CA ALA A 357 17.16 -7.72 25.55
C ALA A 357 16.92 -6.92 26.85
N GLU A 358 17.98 -6.45 27.52
CA GLU A 358 17.89 -5.59 28.71
C GLU A 358 17.69 -4.10 28.37
N ARG A 359 18.02 -3.70 27.13
CA ARG A 359 17.99 -2.30 26.66
C ARG A 359 16.74 -1.97 25.84
N ALA A 360 16.10 -2.98 25.25
CA ALA A 360 14.85 -2.85 24.53
C ALA A 360 13.67 -3.02 25.50
N ALA A 361 13.13 -1.91 26.01
CA ALA A 361 11.91 -1.93 26.82
C ALA A 361 10.65 -2.27 25.99
N GLY A 362 10.78 -2.35 24.66
CA GLY A 362 9.77 -2.87 23.75
C GLY A 362 9.08 -1.79 22.93
N VAL A 363 7.96 -2.16 22.30
CA VAL A 363 7.08 -1.22 21.61
C VAL A 363 5.67 -1.48 22.09
N PHE A 364 4.90 -0.42 22.37
CA PHE A 364 3.54 -0.55 22.87
C PHE A 364 2.57 0.37 22.15
N GLN A 365 1.28 0.03 22.23
CA GLN A 365 0.23 0.87 21.67
C GLN A 365 -0.12 2.00 22.65
N ALA A 366 -0.06 3.24 22.17
CA ALA A 366 -0.47 4.44 22.90
C ALA A 366 -0.77 5.60 21.95
N SER A 367 -1.52 6.59 22.42
CA SER A 367 -1.93 7.75 21.62
C SER A 367 -1.40 9.02 22.23
N LEU A 368 -0.83 9.91 21.39
CA LEU A 368 -0.27 11.18 21.85
C LEU A 368 -1.32 12.22 22.23
N THR A 369 -2.61 11.91 22.08
CA THR A 369 -3.71 12.79 22.52
C THR A 369 -4.24 12.41 23.91
N TYR A 370 -3.67 11.39 24.55
CA TYR A 370 -4.03 10.97 25.90
C TYR A 370 -2.76 10.88 26.74
N ALA A 371 -2.82 11.41 27.97
CA ALA A 371 -1.73 11.23 28.93
C ALA A 371 -1.56 9.74 29.24
N ASP A 372 -0.31 9.31 29.39
CA ASP A 372 0.04 7.92 29.63
C ASP A 372 1.28 7.90 30.52
N ASP A 373 1.16 7.35 31.73
CA ASP A 373 2.25 7.28 32.71
C ASP A 373 3.49 6.58 32.15
N ARG A 374 3.32 5.72 31.14
CA ARG A 374 4.42 5.02 30.46
C ARG A 374 5.29 5.94 29.61
N PHE A 375 4.90 7.20 29.38
CA PHE A 375 5.73 8.20 28.71
C PHE A 375 6.72 8.90 29.65
N HIS A 376 6.62 8.68 30.96
CA HIS A 376 7.44 9.37 31.95
C HIS A 376 8.80 8.72 32.15
N GLY A 377 9.76 9.48 32.68
CA GLY A 377 11.07 8.99 33.12
C GLY A 377 12.15 8.86 32.03
N TYR A 378 11.83 9.10 30.77
CA TYR A 378 12.83 9.13 29.70
C TYR A 378 13.62 10.45 29.69
N ASP A 379 14.89 10.37 29.29
CA ASP A 379 15.74 11.56 29.09
C ASP A 379 15.25 12.36 27.89
N ALA A 380 14.81 11.66 26.84
CA ALA A 380 14.32 12.25 25.61
C ALA A 380 13.06 11.58 25.06
N ALA A 381 12.17 12.40 24.49
CA ALA A 381 11.10 11.94 23.60
C ALA A 381 11.38 12.39 22.16
N VAL A 382 11.12 11.51 21.18
CA VAL A 382 11.27 11.81 19.76
C VAL A 382 9.93 11.70 19.06
N LEU A 383 9.56 12.73 18.29
CA LEU A 383 8.41 12.77 17.40
C LEU A 383 8.93 12.95 15.98
N MET A 384 9.37 11.86 15.35
CA MET A 384 9.99 11.88 14.04
C MET A 384 8.96 11.69 12.93
N GLU A 385 8.54 12.78 12.27
CA GLU A 385 7.46 12.79 11.25
C GLU A 385 6.12 12.30 11.83
N VAL A 386 5.64 13.03 12.82
CA VAL A 386 4.44 12.65 13.59
C VAL A 386 3.43 13.78 13.62
N VAL A 387 3.88 15.01 13.86
CA VAL A 387 3.00 16.16 14.06
C VAL A 387 2.15 16.45 12.83
N GLU A 388 2.68 16.25 11.62
CA GLU A 388 2.00 16.43 10.34
C GLU A 388 0.85 15.42 10.11
N HIS A 389 0.84 14.30 10.85
CA HIS A 389 -0.23 13.30 10.79
C HIS A 389 -1.32 13.54 11.84
N VAL A 390 -1.13 14.50 12.74
CA VAL A 390 -2.10 14.88 13.76
C VAL A 390 -3.07 15.91 13.18
N ASP A 391 -4.37 15.72 13.41
CA ASP A 391 -5.36 16.72 13.01
C ASP A 391 -5.08 18.04 13.77
N PRO A 392 -5.01 19.21 13.10
CA PRO A 392 -4.64 20.47 13.75
C PRO A 392 -5.38 20.80 15.06
N PRO A 393 -6.70 20.53 15.21
CA PRO A 393 -7.41 20.76 16.48
C PRO A 393 -6.92 19.89 17.66
N ARG A 394 -6.20 18.79 17.38
CA ARG A 394 -5.67 17.86 18.40
C ARG A 394 -4.21 18.13 18.74
N LEU A 395 -3.54 19.03 18.02
CA LEU A 395 -2.12 19.31 18.22
C LEU A 395 -1.84 19.86 19.64
N GLY A 396 -2.73 20.70 20.17
CA GLY A 396 -2.63 21.18 21.56
C GLY A 396 -2.66 20.07 22.61
N ALA A 397 -3.35 18.95 22.33
CA ALA A 397 -3.31 17.78 23.22
C ALA A 397 -1.94 17.09 23.18
N VAL A 398 -1.32 16.98 22.00
CA VAL A 398 0.05 16.44 21.85
C VAL A 398 1.06 17.34 22.55
N GLU A 399 0.92 18.66 22.42
CA GLU A 399 1.75 19.65 23.13
C GLU A 399 1.66 19.41 24.65
N HIS A 400 0.45 19.32 25.19
CA HIS A 400 0.24 19.07 26.61
C HIS A 400 0.79 17.72 27.07
N VAL A 401 0.51 16.63 26.35
CA VAL A 401 0.94 15.27 26.74
C VAL A 401 2.46 15.13 26.69
N VAL A 402 3.11 15.64 25.65
CA VAL A 402 4.56 15.46 25.47
C VAL A 402 5.35 16.47 26.29
N PHE A 403 5.04 17.76 26.17
CA PHE A 403 5.84 18.83 26.76
C PHE A 403 5.41 19.17 28.18
N GLY A 404 4.13 18.98 28.53
CA GLY A 404 3.58 19.27 29.85
C GLY A 404 3.61 18.09 30.82
N ASP A 405 3.01 16.96 30.41
CA ASP A 405 2.83 15.77 31.26
C ASP A 405 4.08 14.86 31.27
N ALA A 406 4.45 14.27 30.13
CA ALA A 406 5.62 13.40 30.02
C ALA A 406 6.93 14.14 30.33
N ARG A 407 7.01 15.39 29.86
CA ARG A 407 7.99 16.43 30.24
C ARG A 407 9.46 15.96 30.31
N PRO A 408 9.98 15.24 29.31
CA PRO A 408 11.37 14.78 29.31
C PRO A 408 12.35 15.97 29.30
N ARG A 409 13.63 15.72 29.59
CA ARG A 409 14.66 16.76 29.53
C ARG A 409 14.85 17.30 28.11
N VAL A 410 14.67 16.43 27.12
CA VAL A 410 14.85 16.72 25.69
C VAL A 410 13.62 16.27 24.91
N VAL A 411 13.13 17.09 23.97
CA VAL A 411 12.16 16.65 22.95
C VAL A 411 12.74 16.94 21.59
N ILE A 412 12.71 15.97 20.66
CA ILE A 412 13.11 16.17 19.27
C ILE A 412 11.88 16.00 18.39
N VAL A 413 11.52 17.03 17.63
CA VAL A 413 10.42 16.99 16.66
C VAL A 413 11.02 17.14 15.27
N THR A 414 10.62 16.26 14.33
CA THR A 414 10.88 16.47 12.91
C THR A 414 9.57 16.53 12.11
N THR A 415 9.55 17.36 11.08
CA THR A 415 8.42 17.50 10.16
C THR A 415 8.92 17.86 8.76
N PRO A 416 8.18 17.54 7.69
CA PRO A 416 8.44 18.04 6.35
C PRO A 416 8.50 19.58 6.29
N ASN A 417 9.29 20.09 5.35
CA ASN A 417 9.26 21.48 4.91
C ASN A 417 8.48 21.59 3.60
N VAL A 418 7.31 22.23 3.63
CA VAL A 418 6.47 22.41 2.43
C VAL A 418 7.14 23.31 1.39
N GLU A 419 7.99 24.25 1.80
CA GLU A 419 8.72 25.14 0.88
C GLU A 419 9.64 24.33 -0.03
N HIS A 420 10.21 23.23 0.47
CA HIS A 420 11.10 22.35 -0.29
C HIS A 420 10.36 21.49 -1.31
N ASN A 421 9.02 21.43 -1.28
CA ASN A 421 8.26 20.52 -2.13
C ASN A 421 8.44 20.79 -3.62
N VAL A 422 8.72 22.04 -3.99
CA VAL A 422 9.01 22.46 -5.37
C VAL A 422 10.24 21.78 -5.98
N ARG A 423 11.13 21.21 -5.14
CA ARG A 423 12.32 20.48 -5.58
C ARG A 423 12.05 18.99 -5.86
N TYR A 424 10.87 18.47 -5.55
CA TYR A 424 10.50 17.09 -5.89
C TYR A 424 9.87 17.00 -7.28
N GLU A 425 10.53 16.29 -8.17
CA GLU A 425 9.98 15.98 -9.50
C GLU A 425 8.67 15.17 -9.39
N GLY A 426 7.64 15.62 -10.12
CA GLY A 426 6.34 14.95 -10.18
C GLY A 426 5.37 15.29 -9.04
N LEU A 427 5.73 16.21 -8.15
CA LEU A 427 4.81 16.77 -7.15
C LEU A 427 4.10 18.01 -7.73
N ALA A 428 2.77 18.00 -7.74
CA ALA A 428 2.00 19.14 -8.24
C ALA A 428 2.18 20.38 -7.33
N PRO A 429 2.16 21.62 -7.88
CA PRO A 429 2.23 22.83 -7.06
C PRO A 429 1.15 22.83 -5.97
N GLY A 430 1.56 23.04 -4.71
CA GLY A 430 0.65 23.02 -3.55
C GLY A 430 0.25 21.64 -3.04
N ALA A 431 0.75 20.54 -3.64
CA ALA A 431 0.53 19.20 -3.12
C ALA A 431 1.45 18.90 -1.92
N MET A 432 0.92 18.15 -0.97
CA MET A 432 1.68 17.58 0.15
C MET A 432 2.57 16.43 -0.35
N ARG A 433 3.75 16.31 0.22
CA ARG A 433 4.75 15.26 -0.04
C ARG A 433 4.18 13.86 0.16
N HIS A 434 3.27 13.69 1.13
CA HIS A 434 2.53 12.45 1.31
C HIS A 434 1.03 12.72 1.51
N SER A 435 0.21 11.78 1.00
CA SER A 435 -1.25 11.91 1.00
C SER A 435 -1.92 11.62 2.35
N ASP A 436 -1.15 11.14 3.34
CA ASP A 436 -1.55 10.91 4.72
C ASP A 436 -1.16 12.06 5.65
N HIS A 437 -0.53 13.12 5.14
CA HIS A 437 -0.32 14.37 5.87
C HIS A 437 -1.65 15.12 6.02
N ARG A 438 -1.85 15.71 7.20
CA ARG A 438 -2.96 16.63 7.49
C ARG A 438 -2.60 18.06 7.14
N PHE A 439 -1.32 18.40 7.25
CA PHE A 439 -0.74 19.67 6.89
C PHE A 439 0.76 19.49 6.65
N GLU A 440 1.41 20.46 6.01
CA GLU A 440 2.87 20.59 6.00
C GLU A 440 3.22 22.05 6.26
N TRP A 441 4.07 22.30 7.25
CA TRP A 441 4.46 23.65 7.61
C TRP A 441 5.60 24.18 6.74
N THR A 442 5.55 25.49 6.50
CA THR A 442 6.72 26.29 6.12
C THR A 442 7.70 26.38 7.30
N ARG A 443 8.92 26.87 7.03
CA ARG A 443 9.91 27.18 8.09
C ARG A 443 9.41 28.21 9.08
N ALA A 444 8.66 29.20 8.61
CA ALA A 444 8.09 30.22 9.48
C ALA A 444 7.03 29.64 10.44
N GLU A 445 6.12 28.82 9.92
CA GLU A 445 5.06 28.19 10.72
C GLU A 445 5.62 27.21 11.75
N PHE A 446 6.58 26.36 11.35
CA PHE A 446 7.21 25.42 12.29
C PHE A 446 7.98 26.14 13.39
N ARG A 447 8.72 27.22 13.06
CA ARG A 447 9.42 28.05 14.07
C ARG A 447 8.44 28.70 15.02
N ALA A 448 7.40 29.35 14.51
CA ALA A 448 6.38 29.99 15.35
C ALA A 448 5.68 29.00 16.29
N TRP A 449 5.34 27.80 15.78
CA TRP A 449 4.77 26.74 16.60
C TRP A 449 5.75 26.28 17.69
N ALA A 450 6.98 25.96 17.30
CA ALA A 450 8.00 25.45 18.22
C ALA A 450 8.37 26.47 19.30
N ASP A 451 8.56 27.74 18.94
CA ASP A 451 8.89 28.81 19.88
C ASP A 451 7.77 29.03 20.90
N ARG A 452 6.50 28.98 20.45
CA ARG A 452 5.33 29.05 21.35
C ARG A 452 5.31 27.89 22.34
N VAL A 453 5.42 26.65 21.84
CA VAL A 453 5.38 25.44 22.68
C VAL A 453 6.54 25.44 23.67
N ALA A 454 7.73 25.87 23.24
CA ALA A 454 8.89 25.99 24.09
C ALA A 454 8.65 27.00 25.23
N ALA A 455 8.15 28.20 24.91
CA ALA A 455 7.85 29.23 25.90
C ALA A 455 6.76 28.78 26.90
N GLU A 456 5.69 28.14 26.41
CA GLU A 456 4.55 27.72 27.23
C GLU A 456 4.90 26.61 28.23
N HIS A 457 5.75 25.67 27.81
CA HIS A 457 6.11 24.49 28.62
C HIS A 457 7.48 24.58 29.30
N GLY A 458 8.19 25.71 29.17
CA GLY A 458 9.48 25.95 29.81
C GLY A 458 10.64 25.19 29.19
N TYR A 459 10.69 25.15 27.85
CA TYR A 459 11.83 24.67 27.07
C TYR A 459 12.48 25.83 26.30
N ARG A 460 13.71 25.60 25.85
CA ARG A 460 14.37 26.34 24.77
C ARG A 460 14.44 25.46 23.55
N VAL A 461 14.16 26.01 22.37
CA VAL A 461 14.24 25.29 21.11
C VAL A 461 15.43 25.75 20.28
N ARG A 462 16.13 24.79 19.66
CA ARG A 462 17.11 25.03 18.59
C ARG A 462 16.60 24.38 17.32
N HIS A 463 16.65 25.12 16.21
CA HIS A 463 16.29 24.61 14.89
C HIS A 463 17.52 24.04 14.18
N VAL A 464 17.35 22.84 13.61
CA VAL A 464 18.42 22.09 12.95
C VAL A 464 17.95 21.68 11.56
N PRO A 465 18.72 21.95 10.50
CA PRO A 465 18.37 21.50 9.15
C PRO A 465 18.64 19.99 9.00
N VAL A 466 17.77 19.30 8.25
CA VAL A 466 17.95 17.88 7.92
C VAL A 466 17.80 17.66 6.42
N GLY A 467 18.86 17.15 5.79
CA GLY A 467 18.97 17.02 4.34
C GLY A 467 19.81 18.13 3.73
N ASP A 468 19.70 18.30 2.42
CA ASP A 468 20.42 19.35 1.71
C ASP A 468 19.74 20.70 1.97
N ASP A 469 20.49 21.64 2.52
CA ASP A 469 19.99 22.97 2.85
C ASP A 469 19.99 23.83 1.59
N ASP A 470 18.84 23.86 0.92
CA ASP A 470 18.64 24.66 -0.29
C ASP A 470 18.61 26.16 0.08
N PRO A 471 19.38 27.02 -0.61
CA PRO A 471 19.48 28.43 -0.25
C PRO A 471 18.16 29.20 -0.37
N GLU A 472 17.23 28.75 -1.22
CA GLU A 472 15.94 29.40 -1.45
C GLU A 472 14.86 28.81 -0.53
N VAL A 473 14.74 27.48 -0.53
CA VAL A 473 13.62 26.79 0.09
C VAL A 473 13.96 26.07 1.40
N GLY A 474 15.23 26.08 1.80
CA GLY A 474 15.72 25.43 3.02
C GLY A 474 15.76 23.90 2.93
N PRO A 475 15.98 23.22 4.06
CA PRO A 475 16.12 21.77 4.07
C PRO A 475 14.79 21.05 3.81
N PRO A 476 14.79 19.83 3.25
CA PRO A 476 13.57 19.06 3.03
C PRO A 476 12.88 18.62 4.33
N THR A 477 13.61 18.46 5.43
CA THR A 477 13.06 18.19 6.76
C THR A 477 13.52 19.26 7.74
N GLN A 478 12.58 19.67 8.59
CA GLN A 478 12.79 20.60 9.68
C GLN A 478 12.93 19.81 10.98
N MET A 479 13.87 20.20 11.84
CA MET A 479 14.03 19.61 13.17
C MET A 479 14.06 20.70 14.24
N GLY A 480 13.30 20.48 15.31
CA GLY A 480 13.32 21.29 16.53
C GLY A 480 13.83 20.44 17.68
N VAL A 481 14.92 20.87 18.31
CA VAL A 481 15.49 20.25 19.50
C VAL A 481 15.15 21.11 20.71
N PHE A 482 14.23 20.63 21.53
CA PHE A 482 13.74 21.31 22.73
C PHE A 482 14.49 20.80 23.95
N THR A 483 14.97 21.72 24.79
CA THR A 483 15.74 21.42 26.00
C THR A 483 15.25 22.27 27.16
N ARG A 484 15.03 21.66 28.32
CA ARG A 484 14.57 22.38 29.52
C ARG A 484 15.65 23.26 30.14
#